data_AF-A0AAN9XVA9-F1
#
_entry.id   AF-A0AAN9XVA9-F1
#
_cell.length_a   1.000
_cell.length_b   1.000
_cell.length_c   1.000
_cell.angle_alpha   90.00
_cell.angle_beta   90.00
_cell.angle_gamma   90.00
#
_symmetry.space_group_name_H-M   'P 1'
#
loop_
_entity.id
_entity.type
_entity.pdbx_description
1 polymer ?
#
loop_
_entity_poly.entity_id
_entity_poly.type
_entity_poly.pdbx_seq_one_letter_code
_entity_poly.pdbx_strand_id
1 'polypeptide(L)'
;MSGSTAAEAAAILKEEVDIVIPTIRNVDFLEKWRPFFQPYHLIIVQDGDPSKPIKVPPRFNYHLYNRNDVNRLLGPRAHCISFKDSSCRCFGFLLSKKKYIFTIDDDCFVAKDPSGKEINALEQHLKNLLSPSTPFFFNTLYDPYREGTDFVRGYPFSLREGVPTAASHGLWLNMPDYDGPTQLVKPLERNNRYVDAVMTIPKGTLFPMCGMNLAFNRELIGPAMYFGLMGEGQPIGRYDGMWAGWCMKVISDHLGLGVKTGLPYIWHSKASSPFVNLKKEYKGIYWQEELIPFFQSVSLPKECTTAQKCYIELSKQVKAKLGKVDEYFNKLADAMVTWIEAWEELNSSGEKSEALSNGPAK
;
A
#
# COMPACT_ATOMS: atom_id res chain seq x y z
N MET A 1 28.00 -7.19 21.72
CA MET A 1 27.20 -6.00 21.35
C MET A 1 25.77 -6.34 21.68
N SER A 2 25.20 -5.66 22.66
CA SER A 2 23.85 -5.92 23.17
C SER A 2 22.82 -5.60 22.08
N GLY A 3 22.26 -6.64 21.48
CA GLY A 3 21.15 -6.51 20.53
C GLY A 3 19.96 -5.89 21.25
N SER A 4 19.63 -4.65 20.88
CA SER A 4 18.33 -4.09 21.20
C SER A 4 17.26 -5.05 20.66
N THR A 5 16.30 -5.40 21.50
CA THR A 5 15.25 -6.35 21.09
C THR A 5 14.37 -5.69 20.04
N ALA A 6 13.81 -6.46 19.10
CA ALA A 6 12.84 -5.95 18.13
C ALA A 6 11.61 -5.29 18.81
N ALA A 7 11.36 -5.59 20.10
CA ALA A 7 10.35 -4.94 20.92
C ALA A 7 10.74 -3.50 21.35
N GLU A 8 12.02 -3.23 21.61
CA GLU A 8 12.53 -1.87 21.85
C GLU A 8 12.52 -1.04 20.56
N ALA A 9 12.83 -1.65 19.41
CA ALA A 9 12.74 -0.99 18.11
C ALA A 9 11.29 -0.58 17.75
N ALA A 10 10.27 -1.32 18.18
CA ALA A 10 8.86 -0.98 17.98
C ALA A 10 8.37 0.18 18.87
N ALA A 11 8.98 0.37 20.05
CA ALA A 11 8.69 1.53 20.91
C ALA A 11 9.24 2.86 20.33
N ILE A 12 10.25 2.77 19.46
CA ILE A 12 10.99 3.91 18.89
C ILE A 12 10.29 4.54 17.66
N LEU A 13 9.27 3.91 17.08
CA LEU A 13 8.68 4.35 15.81
C LEU A 13 7.32 5.05 15.89
N LYS A 14 6.75 5.31 17.08
CA LYS A 14 5.43 5.98 17.18
C LYS A 14 5.40 7.31 16.44
N GLU A 15 6.48 8.07 16.55
CA GLU A 15 6.65 9.35 15.88
C GLU A 15 7.11 9.24 14.43
N GLU A 16 7.29 8.03 13.90
CA GLU A 16 7.75 7.78 12.53
C GLU A 16 6.69 7.09 11.66
N VAL A 17 5.47 6.89 12.17
CA VAL A 17 4.40 6.16 11.48
C VAL A 17 3.11 6.97 11.43
N ASP A 18 2.52 7.07 10.23
CA ASP A 18 1.12 7.44 10.05
C ASP A 18 0.29 6.23 9.62
N ILE A 19 -0.95 6.14 10.11
CA ILE A 19 -1.95 5.17 9.64
C ILE A 19 -2.92 5.87 8.69
N VAL A 20 -3.01 5.42 7.44
CA VAL A 20 -3.85 6.02 6.39
C VAL A 20 -5.06 5.15 6.10
N ILE A 21 -6.26 5.70 6.31
CA ILE A 21 -7.54 4.98 6.22
C ILE A 21 -8.45 5.68 5.21
N PRO A 22 -8.69 5.10 4.02
CA PRO A 22 -9.77 5.55 3.16
C PRO A 22 -11.11 5.05 3.68
N THR A 23 -12.14 5.89 3.63
CA THR A 23 -13.48 5.48 4.07
C THR A 23 -14.58 6.32 3.46
N ILE A 24 -15.79 5.76 3.39
CA ILE A 24 -17.03 6.45 3.01
C ILE A 24 -18.06 6.46 4.16
N ARG A 25 -17.65 6.07 5.37
CA ARG A 25 -18.52 5.79 6.53
C ARG A 25 -17.81 6.05 7.85
N ASN A 26 -18.53 5.94 8.96
CA ASN A 26 -17.94 6.02 10.29
C ASN A 26 -16.86 4.94 10.47
N VAL A 27 -15.79 5.30 11.16
CA VAL A 27 -14.63 4.43 11.38
C VAL A 27 -14.72 3.71 12.74
N ASP A 28 -15.89 3.17 13.06
CA ASP A 28 -16.15 2.49 14.34
C ASP A 28 -15.27 1.24 14.53
N PHE A 29 -14.76 0.66 13.44
CA PHE A 29 -13.79 -0.44 13.46
C PHE A 29 -12.52 -0.10 14.26
N LEU A 30 -12.18 1.19 14.39
CA LEU A 30 -11.06 1.66 15.20
C LEU A 30 -11.19 1.26 16.68
N GLU A 31 -12.40 1.04 17.21
CA GLU A 31 -12.56 0.54 18.59
C GLU A 31 -11.95 -0.86 18.77
N LYS A 32 -12.04 -1.72 17.74
CA LYS A 32 -11.38 -3.04 17.76
C LYS A 32 -9.87 -2.91 17.64
N TRP A 33 -9.40 -1.91 16.92
CA TRP A 33 -7.98 -1.62 16.77
C TRP A 33 -7.38 -0.74 17.88
N ARG A 34 -8.19 -0.21 18.80
CA ARG A 34 -7.76 0.76 19.82
C ARG A 34 -6.50 0.33 20.59
N PRO A 35 -6.34 -0.93 21.03
CA PRO A 35 -5.13 -1.36 21.72
C PRO A 35 -3.85 -1.20 20.88
N PHE A 36 -3.96 -1.19 19.55
CA PHE A 36 -2.83 -1.14 18.62
C PHE A 36 -2.66 0.21 17.94
N PHE A 37 -3.74 0.91 17.59
CA PHE A 37 -3.68 2.13 16.77
C PHE A 37 -3.74 3.43 17.57
N GLN A 38 -4.30 3.42 18.79
CA GLN A 38 -4.44 4.64 19.60
C GLN A 38 -3.13 5.43 19.80
N PRO A 39 -1.95 4.79 19.92
CA PRO A 39 -0.69 5.53 20.07
C PRO A 39 -0.21 6.25 18.81
N TYR A 40 -0.81 6.00 17.65
CA TYR A 40 -0.35 6.52 16.36
C TYR A 40 -1.25 7.63 15.85
N HIS A 41 -0.70 8.46 14.96
CA HIS A 41 -1.47 9.45 14.23
C HIS A 41 -2.22 8.81 13.06
N LEU A 42 -3.49 9.16 12.88
CA LEU A 42 -4.33 8.68 11.78
C LEU A 42 -4.55 9.78 10.74
N ILE A 43 -4.43 9.43 9.46
CA ILE A 43 -4.88 10.24 8.34
C ILE A 43 -6.09 9.53 7.72
N ILE A 44 -7.27 10.10 7.96
CA ILE A 44 -8.54 9.56 7.46
C ILE A 44 -8.89 10.33 6.20
N VAL A 45 -9.06 9.61 5.09
CA VAL A 45 -9.49 10.20 3.81
C VAL A 45 -10.93 9.80 3.54
N GLN A 46 -11.84 10.74 3.78
CA GLN A 46 -13.24 10.62 3.43
C GLN A 46 -13.42 10.71 1.92
N ASP A 47 -14.04 9.68 1.36
CA ASP A 47 -14.46 9.62 -0.03
C ASP A 47 -15.98 9.76 -0.16
N GLY A 48 -16.44 10.02 -1.39
CA GLY A 48 -17.85 10.27 -1.68
C GLY A 48 -18.30 11.69 -1.32
N ASP A 49 -19.49 11.81 -0.73
CA ASP A 49 -20.14 13.10 -0.45
C ASP A 49 -19.50 13.79 0.77
N PRO A 50 -18.80 14.94 0.60
CA PRO A 50 -18.12 15.62 1.69
C PRO A 50 -19.08 16.28 2.69
N SER A 51 -20.37 16.40 2.37
CA SER A 51 -21.38 16.96 3.29
C SER A 51 -21.82 15.97 4.37
N LYS A 52 -21.54 14.68 4.20
CA LYS A 52 -21.87 13.63 5.17
C LYS A 52 -20.75 13.51 6.20
N PRO A 53 -20.99 13.82 7.48
CA PRO A 53 -19.92 13.74 8.47
C PRO A 53 -19.54 12.27 8.74
N ILE A 54 -18.24 12.02 8.83
CA ILE A 54 -17.68 10.76 9.32
C ILE A 54 -17.36 10.89 10.81
N LYS A 55 -17.90 9.97 11.61
CA LYS A 55 -17.60 9.88 13.04
C LYS A 55 -16.33 9.07 13.26
N VAL A 56 -15.45 9.62 14.09
CA VAL A 56 -14.24 8.97 14.58
C VAL A 56 -14.40 8.74 16.08
N PRO A 57 -14.13 7.54 16.61
CA PRO A 57 -14.19 7.30 18.05
C PRO A 57 -13.30 8.26 18.85
N PRO A 58 -13.67 8.61 20.10
CA PRO A 58 -12.91 9.58 20.88
C PRO A 58 -11.51 9.06 21.22
N ARG A 59 -10.61 10.00 21.54
CA ARG A 59 -9.22 9.76 22.00
C ARG A 59 -8.27 9.15 20.96
N PHE A 60 -8.59 9.25 19.67
CA PHE A 60 -7.62 9.07 18.59
C PHE A 60 -7.04 10.43 18.19
N ASN A 61 -5.75 10.47 17.88
CA ASN A 61 -5.12 11.63 17.24
C ASN A 61 -5.25 11.47 15.72
N TYR A 62 -5.99 12.35 15.05
CA TYR A 62 -6.25 12.20 13.62
C TYR A 62 -6.40 13.53 12.89
N HIS A 63 -6.10 13.51 11.59
CA HIS A 63 -6.63 14.45 10.62
C HIS A 63 -7.63 13.74 9.71
N LEU A 64 -8.73 14.43 9.40
CA LEU A 64 -9.74 13.97 8.47
C LEU A 64 -9.79 14.93 7.28
N TYR A 65 -9.61 14.37 6.08
CA TYR A 65 -9.65 15.11 4.82
C TYR A 65 -10.77 14.57 3.94
N ASN A 66 -11.35 15.44 3.11
CA ASN A 66 -12.34 15.04 2.12
C ASN A 66 -12.04 15.66 0.74
N ARG A 67 -12.95 15.47 -0.23
CA ARG A 67 -12.79 15.99 -1.59
C ARG A 67 -12.59 17.52 -1.65
N ASN A 68 -13.16 18.29 -0.71
CA ASN A 68 -12.94 19.73 -0.66
C ASN A 68 -11.48 20.06 -0.30
N ASP A 69 -10.86 19.30 0.61
CA ASP A 69 -9.45 19.46 0.96
C ASP A 69 -8.53 19.08 -0.20
N VAL A 70 -8.85 17.99 -0.90
CA VAL A 70 -8.13 17.58 -2.12
C VAL A 70 -8.14 18.72 -3.15
N ASN A 71 -9.32 19.27 -3.44
CA ASN A 71 -9.48 20.36 -4.40
C ASN A 71 -8.76 21.64 -3.95
N ARG A 72 -8.85 21.98 -2.66
CA ARG A 72 -8.21 23.17 -2.08
C ARG A 72 -6.69 23.08 -2.09
N LEU A 73 -6.13 21.94 -1.73
CA LEU A 73 -4.68 21.76 -1.56
C LEU A 73 -3.96 21.44 -2.87
N LEU A 74 -4.60 20.72 -3.80
CA LEU A 74 -3.98 20.34 -5.08
C LEU A 74 -4.38 21.26 -6.24
N GLY A 75 -5.47 22.03 -6.09
CA GLY A 75 -5.98 22.90 -7.14
C GLY A 75 -6.24 22.13 -8.44
N PRO A 76 -5.72 22.59 -9.60
CA PRO A 76 -5.86 21.89 -10.88
C PRO A 76 -5.34 20.44 -10.88
N ARG A 77 -4.40 20.10 -9.98
CA ARG A 77 -3.81 18.75 -9.89
C ARG A 77 -4.69 17.76 -9.12
N ALA A 78 -5.78 18.21 -8.51
CA ALA A 78 -6.72 17.35 -7.77
C ALA A 78 -7.25 16.17 -8.59
N HIS A 79 -7.24 16.28 -9.92
CA HIS A 79 -7.66 15.21 -10.84
C HIS A 79 -6.78 13.95 -10.74
N CYS A 80 -5.56 14.01 -10.21
CA CYS A 80 -4.73 12.83 -9.99
C CYS A 80 -5.19 11.99 -8.78
N ILE A 81 -6.08 12.50 -7.92
CA ILE A 81 -6.63 11.75 -6.80
C ILE A 81 -7.97 11.13 -7.20
N SER A 82 -8.01 9.80 -7.30
CA SER A 82 -9.20 9.02 -7.64
C SER A 82 -10.37 9.29 -6.68
N PHE A 83 -11.61 9.13 -7.18
CA PHE A 83 -12.86 9.49 -6.49
C PHE A 83 -13.89 8.37 -6.52
N LYS A 84 -14.61 8.14 -5.41
CA LYS A 84 -15.59 7.05 -5.25
C LYS A 84 -14.95 5.65 -5.30
N ASP A 85 -13.74 5.54 -4.78
CA ASP A 85 -12.98 4.32 -4.57
C ASP A 85 -11.91 4.50 -3.48
N SER A 86 -11.32 3.38 -3.04
CA SER A 86 -10.37 3.38 -1.92
C SER A 86 -8.99 3.94 -2.29
N SER A 87 -8.71 4.19 -3.57
CA SER A 87 -7.48 4.84 -4.04
C SER A 87 -7.36 6.31 -3.61
N CYS A 88 -8.44 6.91 -3.11
CA CYS A 88 -8.39 8.23 -2.47
C CYS A 88 -7.32 8.30 -1.35
N ARG A 89 -6.96 7.15 -0.74
CA ARG A 89 -5.87 7.02 0.24
C ARG A 89 -4.54 7.62 -0.22
N CYS A 90 -4.29 7.68 -1.53
CA CYS A 90 -3.09 8.32 -2.09
C CYS A 90 -2.97 9.78 -1.65
N PHE A 91 -4.08 10.48 -1.38
CA PHE A 91 -4.01 11.80 -0.79
C PHE A 91 -3.39 11.79 0.61
N GLY A 92 -3.73 10.80 1.44
CA GLY A 92 -3.07 10.62 2.74
C GLY A 92 -1.58 10.31 2.60
N PHE A 93 -1.17 9.57 1.56
CA PHE A 93 0.24 9.30 1.29
C PHE A 93 1.04 10.57 0.93
N LEU A 94 0.43 11.48 0.16
CA LEU A 94 1.02 12.79 -0.16
C LEU A 94 1.25 13.65 1.08
N LEU A 95 0.25 13.67 1.96
CA LEU A 95 0.23 14.55 3.13
C LEU A 95 1.13 14.07 4.26
N SER A 96 1.20 12.76 4.49
CA SER A 96 2.05 12.17 5.53
C SER A 96 3.49 12.65 5.39
N LYS A 97 4.11 13.04 6.50
CA LYS A 97 5.55 13.38 6.58
C LYS A 97 6.36 12.34 7.34
N LYS A 98 5.69 11.27 7.78
CA LYS A 98 6.29 10.20 8.59
C LYS A 98 7.05 9.24 7.68
N LYS A 99 8.08 8.60 8.24
CA LYS A 99 8.98 7.70 7.50
C LYS A 99 8.25 6.46 7.00
N TYR A 100 7.32 5.94 7.77
CA TYR A 100 6.53 4.78 7.43
C TYR A 100 5.05 5.14 7.34
N ILE A 101 4.38 4.52 6.39
CA ILE A 101 2.92 4.58 6.27
C ILE A 101 2.39 3.17 6.38
N PHE A 102 1.40 2.98 7.23
CA PHE A 102 0.55 1.78 7.23
C PHE A 102 -0.83 2.17 6.71
N THR A 103 -1.37 1.42 5.75
CA THR A 103 -2.72 1.63 5.23
C THR A 103 -3.58 0.40 5.45
N ILE A 104 -4.83 0.66 5.84
CA ILE A 104 -5.82 -0.36 6.18
C ILE A 104 -7.21 0.11 5.76
N ASP A 105 -8.02 -0.83 5.25
CA ASP A 105 -9.40 -0.56 4.87
C ASP A 105 -10.34 -0.61 6.08
N ASP A 106 -11.46 0.12 5.99
CA ASP A 106 -12.42 0.27 7.08
C ASP A 106 -13.24 -0.99 7.41
N ASP A 107 -13.05 -2.07 6.66
CA ASP A 107 -13.67 -3.38 6.84
C ASP A 107 -12.66 -4.50 7.21
N CYS A 108 -11.44 -4.11 7.58
CA CYS A 108 -10.37 -4.97 8.04
C CYS A 108 -10.21 -4.88 9.57
N PHE A 109 -10.42 -6.00 10.26
CA PHE A 109 -10.43 -6.11 11.71
C PHE A 109 -9.20 -6.85 12.26
N VAL A 110 -9.04 -6.81 13.58
CA VAL A 110 -8.00 -7.58 14.29
C VAL A 110 -8.21 -9.08 14.06
N ALA A 111 -7.24 -9.72 13.41
CA ALA A 111 -7.20 -11.18 13.29
C ALA A 111 -6.63 -11.84 14.56
N LYS A 112 -6.81 -13.15 14.65
CA LYS A 112 -6.21 -13.99 15.67
C LYS A 112 -5.27 -15.01 15.04
N ASP A 113 -4.16 -15.27 15.71
CA ASP A 113 -3.24 -16.36 15.34
C ASP A 113 -3.83 -17.73 15.75
N PRO A 114 -3.18 -18.86 15.39
CA PRO A 114 -3.65 -20.19 15.77
C PRO A 114 -3.74 -20.45 17.28
N SER A 115 -3.06 -19.66 18.11
CA SER A 115 -3.17 -19.73 19.58
C SER A 115 -4.37 -18.94 20.13
N GLY A 116 -5.07 -18.20 19.27
CA GLY A 116 -6.19 -17.34 19.63
C GLY A 116 -5.76 -15.94 20.08
N LYS A 117 -4.46 -15.61 20.01
CA LYS A 117 -3.92 -14.30 20.37
C LYS A 117 -4.21 -13.30 19.26
N GLU A 118 -4.59 -12.09 19.65
CA GLU A 118 -4.80 -10.98 18.72
C GLU A 118 -3.49 -10.57 18.03
N ILE A 119 -3.57 -10.37 16.72
CA ILE A 119 -2.43 -10.01 15.88
C ILE A 119 -2.31 -8.49 15.82
N ASN A 120 -1.21 -7.96 16.33
CA ASN A 120 -0.81 -6.58 16.08
C ASN A 120 -0.19 -6.47 14.69
N ALA A 121 -1.03 -6.29 13.67
CA ALA A 121 -0.59 -6.24 12.27
C ALA A 121 0.42 -5.10 12.01
N LEU A 122 0.17 -3.92 12.60
CA LEU A 122 1.07 -2.78 12.44
C LEU A 122 2.48 -3.09 12.96
N GLU A 123 2.61 -3.67 14.16
CA GLU A 123 3.93 -4.04 14.71
C GLU A 123 4.67 -5.04 13.82
N GLN A 124 3.96 -6.06 13.30
CA GLN A 124 4.56 -7.04 12.41
C GLN A 124 4.99 -6.43 11.07
N HIS A 125 4.21 -5.50 10.51
CA HIS A 125 4.63 -4.71 9.35
C HIS A 125 5.90 -3.91 9.62
N LEU A 126 6.01 -3.25 10.78
CA LEU A 126 7.21 -2.50 11.15
C LEU A 126 8.42 -3.43 11.31
N LYS A 127 8.26 -4.61 11.90
CA LYS A 127 9.31 -5.65 11.96
C LYS A 127 9.79 -6.05 10.56
N ASN A 128 8.88 -6.21 9.61
CA ASN A 128 9.23 -6.52 8.22
C ASN A 128 9.98 -5.37 7.53
N LEU A 129 9.57 -4.12 7.76
CA LEU A 129 10.20 -2.93 7.16
C LEU A 129 11.57 -2.63 7.77
N LEU A 130 11.76 -2.91 9.06
CA LEU A 130 13.02 -2.72 9.78
C LEU A 130 14.06 -3.82 9.53
N SER A 131 13.65 -4.97 8.98
CA SER A 131 14.55 -6.07 8.65
C SER A 131 14.90 -6.05 7.16
N PRO A 132 16.14 -6.44 6.77
CA PRO A 132 16.51 -6.49 5.36
C PRO A 132 15.71 -7.54 4.59
N SER A 133 15.74 -7.43 3.27
CA SER A 133 15.14 -8.37 2.32
C SER A 133 16.21 -9.07 1.50
N THR A 134 15.90 -10.25 0.97
CA THR A 134 16.83 -11.10 0.18
C THR A 134 16.34 -11.34 -1.26
N PRO A 135 16.15 -10.31 -2.10
CA PRO A 135 15.49 -10.48 -3.39
C PRO A 135 16.36 -11.14 -4.46
N PHE A 136 17.68 -11.22 -4.26
CA PHE A 136 18.64 -11.69 -5.28
C PHE A 136 18.94 -13.19 -5.20
N PHE A 137 18.60 -13.85 -4.10
CA PHE A 137 18.78 -15.29 -3.93
C PHE A 137 17.71 -15.82 -2.98
N PHE A 138 16.99 -16.85 -3.38
CA PHE A 138 15.88 -17.37 -2.58
C PHE A 138 16.40 -18.25 -1.44
N ASN A 139 16.14 -17.85 -0.18
CA ASN A 139 16.42 -18.69 0.98
C ASN A 139 15.29 -19.70 1.19
N THR A 140 15.59 -21.00 1.13
CA THR A 140 14.56 -22.06 1.20
C THR A 140 13.97 -22.27 2.60
N LEU A 141 14.53 -21.62 3.62
CA LEU A 141 13.91 -21.49 4.96
C LEU A 141 13.13 -20.18 5.13
N TYR A 142 12.72 -19.55 4.03
CA TYR A 142 12.00 -18.27 4.00
C TYR A 142 12.85 -17.11 4.56
N ASP A 143 12.23 -16.04 5.05
CA ASP A 143 12.93 -14.82 5.50
C ASP A 143 13.92 -15.11 6.65
N PRO A 144 15.25 -15.01 6.43
CA PRO A 144 16.28 -15.38 7.40
C PRO A 144 16.42 -14.41 8.57
N TYR A 145 15.76 -13.24 8.53
CA TYR A 145 15.81 -12.25 9.61
C TYR A 145 14.71 -12.45 10.66
N ARG A 146 13.92 -13.53 10.54
CA ARG A 146 12.93 -13.90 11.54
C ARG A 146 13.54 -14.77 12.63
N GLU A 147 12.99 -14.66 13.83
CA GLU A 147 13.32 -15.56 14.94
C GLU A 147 13.09 -17.02 14.53
N GLY A 148 14.07 -17.88 14.81
CA GLY A 148 14.02 -19.30 14.47
C GLY A 148 14.37 -19.65 13.02
N THR A 149 14.79 -18.66 12.20
CA THR A 149 15.22 -18.86 10.81
C THR A 149 16.66 -18.38 10.61
N ASP A 150 17.34 -18.88 9.57
CA ASP A 150 18.69 -18.43 9.18
C ASP A 150 18.92 -18.72 7.67
N PHE A 151 20.04 -18.28 7.14
CA PHE A 151 20.54 -18.62 5.82
C PHE A 151 20.94 -20.09 5.73
N VAL A 152 20.40 -20.79 4.73
CA VAL A 152 20.75 -22.20 4.49
C VAL A 152 22.10 -22.37 3.81
N ARG A 153 22.66 -23.60 3.91
CA ARG A 153 23.85 -24.00 3.15
C ARG A 153 23.66 -23.73 1.66
N GLY A 154 24.62 -23.05 1.05
CA GLY A 154 24.59 -22.66 -0.36
C GLY A 154 24.15 -21.21 -0.59
N TYR A 155 23.56 -20.54 0.42
CA TYR A 155 23.26 -19.12 0.32
C TYR A 155 24.57 -18.30 0.36
N PRO A 156 24.87 -17.48 -0.68
CA PRO A 156 26.14 -16.74 -0.76
C PRO A 156 26.35 -15.77 0.40
N PHE A 157 27.52 -15.83 1.05
CA PHE A 157 27.85 -14.94 2.17
C PHE A 157 27.78 -13.46 1.80
N SER A 158 28.19 -13.09 0.59
CA SER A 158 28.13 -11.73 0.06
C SER A 158 26.71 -11.16 -0.09
N LEU A 159 25.67 -12.00 -0.01
CA LEU A 159 24.27 -11.60 -0.14
C LEU A 159 23.52 -11.64 1.20
N ARG A 160 24.18 -11.95 2.33
CA ARG A 160 23.52 -12.14 3.63
C ARG A 160 23.17 -10.85 4.35
N GLU A 161 23.76 -9.73 3.97
CA GLU A 161 23.37 -8.41 4.49
C GLU A 161 21.98 -7.98 3.97
N GLY A 162 21.57 -8.55 2.83
CA GLY A 162 20.29 -8.23 2.20
C GLY A 162 20.26 -6.80 1.66
N VAL A 163 19.05 -6.29 1.45
CA VAL A 163 18.79 -4.92 1.00
C VAL A 163 17.70 -4.26 1.85
N PRO A 164 17.61 -2.92 1.90
CA PRO A 164 16.52 -2.24 2.58
C PRO A 164 15.14 -2.68 2.08
N THR A 165 14.19 -2.85 3.00
CA THR A 165 12.82 -3.24 2.67
C THR A 165 11.96 -2.00 2.42
N ALA A 166 11.46 -1.86 1.18
CA ALA A 166 10.61 -0.75 0.75
C ALA A 166 9.15 -0.93 1.17
N ALA A 167 8.63 -2.16 1.10
CA ALA A 167 7.24 -2.46 1.38
C ALA A 167 7.05 -3.81 2.07
N SER A 168 6.03 -3.87 2.93
CA SER A 168 5.54 -5.07 3.59
C SER A 168 4.06 -5.25 3.26
N HIS A 169 3.75 -6.29 2.48
CA HIS A 169 2.40 -6.66 2.08
C HIS A 169 1.85 -7.78 2.98
N GLY A 170 0.82 -7.45 3.75
CA GLY A 170 0.17 -8.39 4.65
C GLY A 170 -0.95 -9.16 3.95
N LEU A 171 -1.42 -10.21 4.60
CA LEU A 171 -2.46 -11.09 4.12
C LEU A 171 -3.74 -10.92 4.95
N TRP A 172 -4.74 -11.73 4.66
CA TRP A 172 -6.07 -11.66 5.26
C TRP A 172 -6.59 -13.05 5.59
N LEU A 173 -7.31 -13.15 6.70
CA LEU A 173 -8.16 -14.29 7.04
C LEU A 173 -9.63 -13.95 6.71
N ASN A 174 -10.47 -14.97 6.72
CA ASN A 174 -11.90 -14.89 6.42
C ASN A 174 -12.19 -14.66 4.92
N MET A 175 -12.52 -13.45 4.48
CA MET A 175 -12.87 -13.21 3.07
C MET A 175 -11.62 -13.11 2.19
N PRO A 176 -11.36 -14.06 1.25
CA PRO A 176 -10.24 -13.94 0.34
C PRO A 176 -10.42 -12.77 -0.65
N ASP A 177 -9.33 -12.09 -1.01
CA ASP A 177 -9.31 -11.10 -2.09
C ASP A 177 -9.27 -11.80 -3.45
N TYR A 178 -10.41 -12.38 -3.81
CA TYR A 178 -10.63 -12.99 -5.12
C TYR A 178 -11.18 -11.97 -6.11
N ASP A 179 -10.84 -12.17 -7.38
CA ASP A 179 -11.55 -11.55 -8.49
C ASP A 179 -13.03 -11.97 -8.49
N GLY A 180 -13.87 -11.13 -9.08
CA GLY A 180 -15.31 -11.32 -9.21
C GLY A 180 -15.70 -12.70 -9.76
N PRO A 181 -15.13 -13.17 -10.89
CA PRO A 181 -15.36 -14.53 -11.39
C PRO A 181 -15.07 -15.63 -10.36
N THR A 182 -13.92 -15.59 -9.71
CA THR A 182 -13.53 -16.58 -8.69
C THR A 182 -14.48 -16.53 -7.49
N GLN A 183 -14.87 -15.33 -7.05
CA GLN A 183 -15.84 -15.15 -5.97
C GLN A 183 -17.24 -15.68 -6.35
N LEU A 184 -17.66 -15.58 -7.62
CA LEU A 184 -18.93 -16.14 -8.11
C LEU A 184 -18.98 -17.66 -8.00
N VAL A 185 -17.87 -18.35 -8.30
CA VAL A 185 -17.80 -19.81 -8.25
C VAL A 185 -17.45 -20.34 -6.86
N LYS A 186 -16.95 -19.48 -5.96
CA LYS A 186 -16.57 -19.83 -4.58
C LYS A 186 -17.15 -18.91 -3.50
N PRO A 187 -18.47 -18.66 -3.47
CA PRO A 187 -19.08 -17.63 -2.62
C PRO A 187 -18.97 -17.90 -1.10
N LEU A 188 -18.84 -19.17 -0.74
CA LEU A 188 -18.76 -19.61 0.67
C LEU A 188 -17.32 -19.85 1.14
N GLU A 189 -16.32 -19.77 0.25
CA GLU A 189 -14.94 -20.03 0.65
C GLU A 189 -14.45 -18.96 1.63
N ARG A 190 -13.69 -19.42 2.63
CA ARG A 190 -13.04 -18.57 3.62
C ARG A 190 -11.58 -18.96 3.75
N ASN A 191 -10.70 -17.97 3.80
CA ASN A 191 -9.29 -18.20 4.10
C ASN A 191 -9.10 -18.41 5.61
N ASN A 192 -8.97 -19.67 6.00
CA ASN A 192 -8.60 -20.07 7.36
C ASN A 192 -7.12 -20.52 7.45
N ARG A 193 -6.36 -20.39 6.35
CA ARG A 193 -4.99 -20.87 6.25
C ARG A 193 -4.03 -19.81 6.76
N TYR A 194 -3.74 -19.86 8.06
CA TYR A 194 -2.66 -19.08 8.66
C TYR A 194 -1.31 -19.74 8.36
N VAL A 195 -0.48 -19.09 7.55
CA VAL A 195 0.90 -19.52 7.30
C VAL A 195 1.83 -18.59 8.06
N ASP A 196 2.56 -19.14 9.03
CA ASP A 196 3.55 -18.41 9.83
C ASP A 196 4.86 -18.19 9.06
N ALA A 197 4.79 -17.45 7.96
CA ALA A 197 5.93 -17.16 7.10
C ALA A 197 5.96 -15.68 6.71
N VAL A 198 7.17 -15.15 6.57
CA VAL A 198 7.46 -13.93 5.81
C VAL A 198 8.42 -14.34 4.71
N MET A 199 8.23 -13.79 3.53
CA MET A 199 9.04 -14.09 2.35
C MET A 199 9.39 -12.78 1.65
N THR A 200 10.64 -12.66 1.20
CA THR A 200 10.98 -11.63 0.22
C THR A 200 10.47 -12.05 -1.15
N ILE A 201 9.80 -11.13 -1.84
CA ILE A 201 9.40 -11.31 -3.24
C ILE A 201 10.67 -11.18 -4.10
N PRO A 202 11.04 -12.21 -4.89
CA PRO A 202 12.27 -12.20 -5.68
C PRO A 202 12.34 -11.04 -6.68
N LYS A 203 13.57 -10.60 -7.00
CA LYS A 203 13.81 -9.63 -8.07
C LYS A 203 13.27 -10.16 -9.40
N GLY A 204 12.59 -9.31 -10.16
CA GLY A 204 11.99 -9.65 -11.46
C GLY A 204 10.63 -10.33 -11.38
N THR A 205 10.11 -10.58 -10.17
CA THR A 205 8.80 -11.21 -9.96
C THR A 205 7.75 -10.19 -9.57
N LEU A 206 6.65 -10.15 -10.32
CA LEU A 206 5.45 -9.37 -9.98
C LEU A 206 4.58 -10.15 -8.98
N PHE A 207 3.71 -9.43 -8.26
CA PHE A 207 2.78 -10.02 -7.31
C PHE A 207 1.46 -9.23 -7.28
N PRO A 208 0.32 -9.86 -6.92
CA PRO A 208 -0.95 -9.15 -6.75
C PRO A 208 -0.98 -8.46 -5.38
N MET A 209 -0.45 -7.24 -5.32
CA MET A 209 -0.48 -6.44 -4.10
C MET A 209 -1.91 -5.97 -3.81
N CYS A 210 -2.34 -6.11 -2.55
CA CYS A 210 -3.57 -5.56 -2.03
C CYS A 210 -3.28 -4.39 -1.08
N GLY A 211 -4.02 -3.28 -1.22
CA GLY A 211 -3.90 -2.11 -0.36
C GLY A 211 -4.58 -2.23 1.01
N MET A 212 -5.39 -3.26 1.25
CA MET A 212 -6.18 -3.42 2.48
C MET A 212 -5.32 -3.67 3.73
N ASN A 213 -4.09 -4.17 3.57
CA ASN A 213 -3.16 -4.49 4.65
C ASN A 213 -1.71 -4.31 4.17
N LEU A 214 -1.25 -3.07 4.14
CA LEU A 214 0.01 -2.71 3.50
C LEU A 214 0.77 -1.67 4.32
N ALA A 215 2.06 -1.86 4.50
CA ALA A 215 2.95 -0.82 5.02
C ALA A 215 4.14 -0.60 4.09
N PHE A 216 4.66 0.62 4.04
CA PHE A 216 5.83 0.95 3.24
C PHE A 216 6.69 2.04 3.86
N ASN A 217 7.97 2.01 3.52
CA ASN A 217 8.91 3.09 3.82
C ASN A 217 8.71 4.21 2.79
N ARG A 218 8.12 5.29 3.24
CA ARG A 218 7.76 6.45 2.44
C ARG A 218 8.97 7.13 1.81
N GLU A 219 10.09 7.20 2.53
CA GLU A 219 11.32 7.83 2.05
C GLU A 219 11.95 7.04 0.89
N LEU A 220 11.84 5.71 0.92
CA LEU A 220 12.39 4.84 -0.11
C LEU A 220 11.51 4.76 -1.35
N ILE A 221 10.20 4.62 -1.18
CA ILE A 221 9.30 4.22 -2.27
C ILE A 221 7.99 4.99 -2.35
N GLY A 222 7.75 5.95 -1.45
CA GLY A 222 6.51 6.73 -1.38
C GLY A 222 6.06 7.36 -2.71
N PRO A 223 6.95 8.01 -3.49
CA PRO A 223 6.59 8.56 -4.80
C PRO A 223 6.07 7.51 -5.79
N ALA A 224 6.47 6.25 -5.66
CA ALA A 224 6.03 5.15 -6.50
C ALA A 224 4.77 4.43 -5.97
N MET A 225 4.28 4.79 -4.78
CA MET A 225 3.11 4.19 -4.15
C MET A 225 1.82 4.93 -4.55
N TYR A 226 1.51 4.92 -5.84
CA TYR A 226 0.32 5.56 -6.41
C TYR A 226 -0.63 4.54 -7.03
N PHE A 227 -1.88 4.54 -6.54
CA PHE A 227 -2.93 3.57 -6.84
C PHE A 227 -3.67 3.86 -8.15
N GLY A 228 -3.35 4.98 -8.81
CA GLY A 228 -3.92 5.33 -10.10
C GLY A 228 -5.35 5.86 -10.01
N LEU A 229 -6.04 5.83 -11.16
CA LEU A 229 -7.39 6.35 -11.34
C LEU A 229 -8.37 5.19 -11.54
N MET A 230 -9.00 4.71 -10.48
CA MET A 230 -9.83 3.49 -10.53
C MET A 230 -11.29 3.72 -10.10
N GLY A 231 -11.64 4.98 -9.83
CA GLY A 231 -12.93 5.40 -9.30
C GLY A 231 -13.99 5.72 -10.35
N GLU A 232 -14.90 6.63 -10.00
CA GLU A 232 -16.02 7.03 -10.86
C GLU A 232 -15.55 7.57 -12.22
N GLY A 233 -16.22 7.12 -13.28
CA GLY A 233 -15.92 7.51 -14.66
C GLY A 233 -14.72 6.80 -15.28
N GLN A 234 -13.98 5.99 -14.51
CA GLN A 234 -12.85 5.23 -15.03
C GLN A 234 -13.29 3.87 -15.58
N PRO A 235 -12.66 3.38 -16.66
CA PRO A 235 -13.05 2.13 -17.30
C PRO A 235 -12.58 0.88 -16.54
N ILE A 236 -11.75 1.05 -15.52
CA ILE A 236 -11.18 -0.01 -14.70
C ILE A 236 -11.37 0.34 -13.22
N GLY A 237 -11.71 -0.65 -12.40
CA GLY A 237 -11.82 -0.51 -10.95
C GLY A 237 -11.32 -1.76 -10.24
N ARG A 238 -11.02 -1.63 -8.93
CA ARG A 238 -10.50 -2.71 -8.08
C ARG A 238 -9.17 -3.31 -8.54
N TYR A 239 -8.44 -2.60 -9.40
CA TYR A 239 -7.09 -2.96 -9.87
C TYR A 239 -6.00 -2.03 -9.31
N ASP A 240 -6.40 -1.10 -8.44
CA ASP A 240 -5.57 -0.06 -7.84
C ASP A 240 -4.36 -0.61 -7.09
N GLY A 241 -4.59 -1.56 -6.16
CA GLY A 241 -3.52 -2.24 -5.43
C GLY A 241 -2.54 -2.96 -6.36
N MET A 242 -3.04 -3.73 -7.32
CA MET A 242 -2.18 -4.46 -8.25
C MET A 242 -1.35 -3.51 -9.12
N TRP A 243 -1.95 -2.45 -9.67
CA TRP A 243 -1.25 -1.43 -10.43
C TRP A 243 -0.12 -0.78 -9.63
N ALA A 244 -0.43 -0.29 -8.42
CA ALA A 244 0.57 0.31 -7.53
C ALA A 244 1.68 -0.70 -7.18
N GLY A 245 1.30 -1.96 -6.91
CA GLY A 245 2.22 -3.03 -6.57
C GLY A 245 3.19 -3.34 -7.69
N TRP A 246 2.73 -3.42 -8.94
CA TRP A 246 3.60 -3.68 -10.08
C TRP A 246 4.54 -2.52 -10.38
N CYS A 247 4.04 -1.27 -10.32
CA CYS A 247 4.89 -0.09 -10.46
C CYS A 247 5.97 -0.04 -9.37
N MET A 248 5.55 -0.16 -8.10
CA MET A 248 6.44 -0.15 -6.95
C MET A 248 7.47 -1.28 -7.00
N LYS A 249 7.08 -2.48 -7.44
CA LYS A 249 7.96 -3.64 -7.50
C LYS A 249 9.05 -3.48 -8.55
N VAL A 250 8.70 -3.05 -9.77
CA VAL A 250 9.67 -2.80 -10.84
C VAL A 250 10.67 -1.72 -10.43
N ILE A 251 10.20 -0.67 -9.75
CA ILE A 251 11.05 0.42 -9.26
C ILE A 251 11.93 -0.04 -8.11
N SER A 252 11.39 -0.82 -7.17
CA SER A 252 12.17 -1.40 -6.08
C SER A 252 13.29 -2.30 -6.61
N ASP A 253 13.00 -3.14 -7.61
CA ASP A 253 14.01 -4.00 -8.24
C ASP A 253 15.11 -3.23 -8.95
N HIS A 254 14.77 -2.09 -9.55
CA HIS A 254 15.73 -1.18 -10.19
C HIS A 254 16.62 -0.49 -9.15
N LEU A 255 16.03 -0.01 -8.07
CA LEU A 255 16.73 0.71 -6.98
C LEU A 255 17.45 -0.22 -6.00
N GLY A 256 17.35 -1.54 -6.18
CA GLY A 256 17.97 -2.51 -5.28
C GLY A 256 17.29 -2.59 -3.92
N LEU A 257 15.97 -2.38 -3.86
CA LEU A 257 15.14 -2.46 -2.67
C LEU A 257 14.35 -3.78 -2.64
N GLY A 258 13.96 -4.22 -1.45
CA GLY A 258 13.19 -5.43 -1.25
C GLY A 258 11.72 -5.20 -0.90
N VAL A 259 10.90 -6.21 -1.17
CA VAL A 259 9.48 -6.25 -0.79
C VAL A 259 9.23 -7.55 -0.06
N LYS A 260 8.55 -7.49 1.10
CA LYS A 260 8.17 -8.67 1.87
C LYS A 260 6.67 -8.94 1.79
N THR A 261 6.29 -10.20 1.85
CA THR A 261 4.89 -10.63 2.00
C THR A 261 4.74 -11.84 2.91
N GLY A 262 3.52 -12.11 3.38
CA GLY A 262 3.21 -13.14 4.37
C GLY A 262 2.55 -12.50 5.59
N LEU A 263 3.14 -12.68 6.77
CA LEU A 263 2.72 -11.91 7.95
C LEU A 263 2.87 -10.40 7.69
N PRO A 264 1.95 -9.56 8.21
CA PRO A 264 0.83 -9.89 9.11
C PRO A 264 -0.46 -10.30 8.42
N TYR A 265 -1.38 -10.90 9.19
CA TYR A 265 -2.77 -11.13 8.80
C TYR A 265 -3.73 -10.13 9.45
N ILE A 266 -4.73 -9.67 8.71
CA ILE A 266 -5.95 -9.00 9.22
C ILE A 266 -7.18 -9.88 9.02
N TRP A 267 -8.31 -9.53 9.64
CA TRP A 267 -9.60 -10.20 9.44
C TRP A 267 -10.48 -9.39 8.49
N HIS A 268 -10.57 -9.80 7.23
CA HIS A 268 -11.35 -9.09 6.21
C HIS A 268 -12.81 -9.56 6.24
N SER A 269 -13.75 -8.62 6.41
CA SER A 269 -15.16 -8.94 6.71
C SER A 269 -16.14 -8.70 5.56
N LYS A 270 -15.77 -7.91 4.54
CA LYS A 270 -16.72 -7.45 3.53
C LYS A 270 -16.78 -8.41 2.34
N ALA A 271 -17.96 -8.96 2.12
CA ALA A 271 -18.32 -9.59 0.85
C ALA A 271 -19.09 -8.57 0.00
N SER A 272 -18.40 -7.87 -0.90
CA SER A 272 -19.07 -7.03 -1.90
C SER A 272 -19.79 -7.91 -2.93
N SER A 273 -20.76 -7.33 -3.65
CA SER A 273 -21.49 -8.07 -4.69
C SER A 273 -20.51 -8.53 -5.79
N PRO A 274 -20.37 -9.84 -6.03
CA PRO A 274 -19.41 -10.35 -7.01
C PRO A 274 -19.79 -9.95 -8.44
N PHE A 275 -21.08 -9.73 -8.73
CA PHE A 275 -21.53 -9.19 -10.02
C PHE A 275 -21.13 -7.72 -10.23
N VAL A 276 -21.17 -6.91 -9.18
CA VAL A 276 -20.70 -5.51 -9.25
C VAL A 276 -19.19 -5.49 -9.42
N ASN A 277 -18.47 -6.34 -8.68
CA ASN A 277 -17.02 -6.47 -8.78
C ASN A 277 -16.61 -6.90 -10.19
N LEU A 278 -17.22 -7.95 -10.76
CA LEU A 278 -16.96 -8.41 -12.12
C LEU A 278 -17.11 -7.28 -13.16
N LYS A 279 -18.16 -6.46 -13.05
CA LYS A 279 -18.35 -5.32 -13.98
C LYS A 279 -17.23 -4.29 -13.89
N LYS A 280 -16.73 -4.03 -12.68
CA LYS A 280 -15.62 -3.10 -12.43
C LYS A 280 -14.27 -3.66 -12.89
N GLU A 281 -14.09 -4.97 -12.71
CA GLU A 281 -12.82 -5.67 -12.96
C GLU A 281 -12.67 -6.17 -14.40
N TYR A 282 -13.77 -6.34 -15.16
CA TYR A 282 -13.76 -6.97 -16.48
C TYR A 282 -12.66 -6.44 -17.41
N LYS A 283 -12.54 -5.11 -17.54
CA LYS A 283 -11.48 -4.49 -18.35
C LYS A 283 -10.10 -4.73 -17.75
N GLY A 284 -9.97 -4.70 -16.43
CA GLY A 284 -8.72 -5.03 -15.74
C GLY A 284 -8.26 -6.46 -16.02
N ILE A 285 -9.17 -7.44 -15.92
CA ILE A 285 -8.90 -8.85 -16.23
C ILE A 285 -8.46 -9.02 -17.68
N TYR A 286 -9.18 -8.38 -18.60
CA TYR A 286 -8.84 -8.44 -20.02
C TYR A 286 -7.50 -7.77 -20.34
N TRP A 287 -7.26 -6.55 -19.83
CA TRP A 287 -6.03 -5.82 -20.07
C TRP A 287 -4.83 -6.38 -19.32
N GLN A 288 -5.03 -7.15 -18.26
CA GLN A 288 -3.95 -7.76 -17.50
C GLN A 288 -3.02 -8.61 -18.38
N GLU A 289 -3.56 -9.24 -19.42
CA GLU A 289 -2.78 -10.00 -20.41
C GLU A 289 -1.77 -9.13 -21.19
N GLU A 290 -2.00 -7.81 -21.28
CA GLU A 290 -1.05 -6.84 -21.82
C GLU A 290 -0.21 -6.18 -20.73
N LEU A 291 -0.81 -5.92 -19.55
CA LEU A 291 -0.13 -5.26 -18.42
C LEU A 291 1.01 -6.10 -17.85
N ILE A 292 0.81 -7.40 -17.65
CA ILE A 292 1.82 -8.26 -17.04
C ILE A 292 3.07 -8.39 -17.93
N PRO A 293 2.96 -8.74 -19.23
CA PRO A 293 4.13 -8.72 -20.12
C PRO A 293 4.77 -7.34 -20.22
N PHE A 294 3.99 -6.26 -20.21
CA PHE A 294 4.52 -4.90 -20.16
C PHE A 294 5.43 -4.72 -18.94
N PHE A 295 4.94 -4.94 -17.72
CA PHE A 295 5.71 -4.75 -16.49
C PHE A 295 6.92 -5.69 -16.40
N GLN A 296 6.81 -6.93 -16.87
CA GLN A 296 7.94 -7.87 -16.97
C GLN A 296 9.02 -7.38 -17.95
N SER A 297 8.64 -6.61 -18.97
CA SER A 297 9.55 -6.03 -19.97
C SER A 297 10.13 -4.67 -19.59
N VAL A 298 9.63 -4.02 -18.53
CA VAL A 298 10.10 -2.69 -18.16
C VAL A 298 11.58 -2.74 -17.80
N SER A 299 12.35 -1.86 -18.43
CA SER A 299 13.72 -1.57 -18.06
C SER A 299 13.84 -0.08 -17.84
N LEU A 300 14.37 0.32 -16.69
CA LEU A 300 14.59 1.72 -16.34
C LEU A 300 16.07 2.08 -16.57
N PRO A 301 16.38 3.27 -17.13
CA PRO A 301 17.75 3.77 -17.29
C PRO A 301 18.49 3.85 -15.95
N LYS A 302 19.81 3.61 -15.95
CA LYS A 302 20.63 3.61 -14.73
C LYS A 302 20.67 4.98 -14.03
N GLU A 303 20.34 6.04 -14.76
CA GLU A 303 20.27 7.42 -14.30
C GLU A 303 19.01 7.68 -13.45
N CYS A 304 18.04 6.76 -13.46
CA CYS A 304 16.84 6.80 -12.63
C CYS A 304 17.16 6.31 -11.20
N THR A 305 17.89 7.13 -10.44
CA THR A 305 18.39 6.76 -9.11
C THR A 305 17.44 7.04 -7.95
N THR A 306 16.24 7.57 -8.22
CA THR A 306 15.23 7.87 -7.19
C THR A 306 13.86 7.34 -7.60
N ALA A 307 12.96 7.11 -6.63
CA ALA A 307 11.60 6.65 -6.90
C ALA A 307 10.85 7.62 -7.82
N GLN A 308 11.01 8.94 -7.64
CA GLN A 308 10.42 9.97 -8.51
C GLN A 308 10.87 9.81 -9.96
N LYS A 309 12.20 9.77 -10.20
CA LYS A 309 12.76 9.63 -11.55
C LYS A 309 12.31 8.33 -12.21
N CYS A 310 12.31 7.24 -11.45
CA CYS A 310 11.82 5.95 -11.91
C CYS A 310 10.34 6.01 -12.29
N TYR A 311 9.49 6.64 -11.48
CA TYR A 311 8.05 6.71 -11.71
C TYR A 311 7.71 7.59 -12.93
N ILE A 312 8.42 8.71 -13.11
CA ILE A 312 8.32 9.56 -14.31
C ILE A 312 8.77 8.81 -15.55
N GLU A 313 9.85 8.04 -15.48
CA GLU A 313 10.30 7.25 -16.63
C GLU A 313 9.31 6.12 -16.95
N LEU A 314 8.77 5.46 -15.92
CA LEU A 314 7.72 4.46 -16.08
C LEU A 314 6.47 5.06 -16.73
N SER A 315 6.05 6.28 -16.37
CA SER A 315 4.86 6.92 -16.96
C SER A 315 5.03 7.14 -18.47
N LYS A 316 6.23 7.49 -18.94
CA LYS A 316 6.52 7.59 -20.38
C LYS A 316 6.35 6.25 -21.09
N GLN A 317 6.83 5.17 -20.47
CA GLN A 317 6.69 3.81 -21.03
C GLN A 317 5.22 3.36 -21.04
N VAL A 318 4.46 3.65 -19.97
CA VAL A 318 3.01 3.42 -19.91
C VAL A 318 2.32 4.15 -21.07
N LYS A 319 2.59 5.44 -21.25
CA LYS A 319 2.01 6.24 -22.34
C LYS A 319 2.36 5.67 -23.72
N ALA A 320 3.62 5.32 -23.94
CA ALA A 320 4.09 4.84 -25.24
C ALA A 320 3.61 3.42 -25.61
N LYS A 321 3.49 2.52 -24.62
CA LYS A 321 3.13 1.11 -24.83
C LYS A 321 1.65 0.86 -24.54
N LEU A 322 1.20 1.14 -23.32
CA LEU A 322 -0.17 0.87 -22.88
C LEU A 322 -1.18 1.91 -23.39
N GLY A 323 -0.74 3.13 -23.73
CA GLY A 323 -1.59 4.13 -24.39
C GLY A 323 -2.16 3.67 -25.74
N LYS A 324 -1.62 2.60 -26.33
CA LYS A 324 -2.15 1.93 -27.54
C LYS A 324 -3.26 0.92 -27.23
N VAL A 325 -3.36 0.46 -25.97
CA VAL A 325 -4.38 -0.49 -25.52
C VAL A 325 -5.71 0.24 -25.30
N ASP A 326 -5.68 1.37 -24.60
CA ASP A 326 -6.85 2.22 -24.36
C ASP A 326 -6.40 3.65 -23.99
N GLU A 327 -7.21 4.66 -24.34
CA GLU A 327 -6.95 6.08 -24.03
C GLU A 327 -6.80 6.32 -22.51
N TYR A 328 -7.43 5.49 -21.68
CA TYR A 328 -7.27 5.51 -20.23
C TYR A 328 -5.80 5.50 -19.80
N PHE A 329 -4.93 4.72 -20.43
CA PHE A 329 -3.53 4.66 -20.04
C PHE A 329 -2.74 5.93 -20.39
N ASN A 330 -3.19 6.70 -21.39
CA ASN A 330 -2.63 8.03 -21.63
C ASN A 330 -3.00 8.99 -20.49
N LYS A 331 -4.27 8.98 -20.05
CA LYS A 331 -4.74 9.77 -18.91
C LYS A 331 -4.06 9.36 -17.61
N LEU A 332 -3.89 8.05 -17.39
CA LEU A 332 -3.20 7.52 -16.23
C LEU A 332 -1.73 7.92 -16.22
N ALA A 333 -1.03 7.85 -17.36
CA ALA A 333 0.35 8.30 -17.46
C ALA A 333 0.51 9.80 -17.16
N ASP A 334 -0.43 10.64 -17.64
CA ASP A 334 -0.44 12.07 -17.30
C ASP A 334 -0.69 12.27 -15.79
N ALA A 335 -1.63 11.53 -15.20
CA ALA A 335 -1.88 11.56 -13.76
C ALA A 335 -0.69 11.07 -12.92
N MET A 336 0.10 10.11 -13.42
CA MET A 336 1.35 9.67 -12.78
C MET A 336 2.37 10.80 -12.72
N VAL A 337 2.47 11.63 -13.76
CA VAL A 337 3.35 12.81 -13.76
C VAL A 337 2.83 13.84 -12.76
N THR A 338 1.53 14.18 -12.83
CA THR A 338 0.90 15.12 -11.90
C THR A 338 1.00 14.67 -10.44
N TRP A 339 0.94 13.36 -10.19
CA TRP A 339 1.17 12.78 -8.86
C TRP A 339 2.57 13.11 -8.33
N ILE A 340 3.61 12.96 -9.15
CA ILE A 340 4.99 13.29 -8.76
C ILE A 340 5.16 14.79 -8.56
N GLU A 341 4.58 15.63 -9.43
CA GLU A 341 4.60 17.09 -9.25
C GLU A 341 3.95 17.51 -7.93
N ALA A 342 2.79 16.93 -7.59
CA ALA A 342 2.11 17.17 -6.31
C ALA A 342 2.94 16.64 -5.13
N TRP A 343 3.60 15.49 -5.30
CA TRP A 343 4.47 14.91 -4.27
C TRP A 343 5.65 15.85 -4.00
N GLU A 344 6.34 16.32 -5.03
CA GLU A 344 7.51 17.20 -4.92
C GLU A 344 7.15 18.55 -4.32
N GLU A 345 6.05 19.17 -4.71
CA GLU A 345 5.63 20.43 -4.12
C GLU A 345 5.36 20.29 -2.62
N LEU A 346 4.51 19.33 -2.24
CA LEU A 346 4.10 19.15 -0.85
C LEU A 346 5.22 18.59 0.03
N ASN A 347 6.29 18.04 -0.54
CA ASN A 347 7.37 17.36 0.20
C ASN A 347 8.77 17.87 -0.11
N SER A 348 8.88 19.00 -0.78
CA SER A 348 10.16 19.69 -0.94
C SER A 348 10.67 20.14 0.44
N SER A 349 11.97 20.00 0.66
CA SER A 349 12.64 20.25 1.96
C SER A 349 12.69 21.72 2.39
N GLY A 350 11.86 22.59 1.79
CA GLY A 350 11.94 24.05 1.91
C GLY A 350 10.76 24.77 2.57
N GLU A 351 9.58 24.17 2.68
CA GLU A 351 8.42 24.85 3.29
C GLU A 351 8.05 24.24 4.65
N LYS A 352 8.18 25.06 5.70
CA LYS A 352 7.52 24.80 6.98
C LYS A 352 6.02 24.72 6.69
N SER A 353 5.49 23.51 6.61
CA SER A 353 4.04 23.27 6.62
C SER A 353 3.46 24.05 7.79
N GLU A 354 2.69 25.10 7.50
CA GLU A 354 1.81 25.69 8.50
C GLU A 354 0.96 24.54 9.04
N ALA A 355 1.03 24.32 10.35
CA ALA A 355 0.17 23.36 11.02
C ALA A 355 -1.27 23.83 10.81
N LEU A 356 -1.98 23.20 9.88
CA LEU A 356 -3.38 23.49 9.60
C LEU A 356 -4.18 23.11 10.85
N SER A 357 -4.88 24.11 11.41
CA SER A 357 -5.66 23.97 12.63
C SER A 357 -6.71 22.87 12.49
N ASN A 358 -6.76 21.97 13.47
CA ASN A 358 -7.86 21.02 13.67
C ASN A 358 -9.20 21.74 13.54
N GLY A 359 -10.02 21.31 12.58
CA GLY A 359 -11.43 21.72 12.54
C GLY A 359 -12.08 21.42 13.88
N PRO A 360 -12.95 22.31 14.41
CA PRO A 360 -13.51 22.13 15.74
C PRO A 360 -14.34 20.85 15.78
N ALA A 361 -13.97 19.95 16.68
CA ALA A 361 -14.83 18.84 17.06
C ALA A 361 -16.15 19.42 17.60
N LYS A 362 -17.26 19.12 16.91
CA LYS A 362 -18.60 19.21 17.48
C LYS A 362 -19.25 17.85 17.43
#